data_AF-A0A0D6ZCF1-F1
#
_entry.id   AF-A0A0D6ZCF1-F1
#
_cell.length_a   1.000
_cell.length_b   1.000
_cell.length_c   1.000
_cell.angle_alpha   90.00
_cell.angle_beta   90.00
_cell.angle_gamma   90.00
#
_symmetry.space_group_name_H-M   'P 1'
#
loop_
_entity.id
_entity.type
_entity.pdbx_description
1 polymer ?
#
loop_
_entity_poly.entity_id
_entity_poly.type
_entity_poly.pdbx_seq_one_letter_code
_entity_poly.pdbx_strand_id
1 'polypeptide(L)' 'MEFNLNSYDGALPVEVTLDEDNGRYMIRKSDTSGEFFNNPMEMVKWIRNNLKPEDFCIPAEFTKMMSSLSQFE' A
#
# COMPACT_ATOMS: atom_id res chain seq x y z
N MET A 1 -2.98 7.33 8.25
CA MET A 1 -3.37 5.90 8.21
C MET A 1 -2.17 5.06 7.85
N GLU A 2 -1.99 3.93 8.53
CA GLU A 2 -0.91 2.98 8.25
C GLU A 2 -1.53 1.59 8.03
N PHE A 3 -1.11 0.91 6.98
CA PHE A 3 -1.55 -0.45 6.65
C PHE A 3 -0.33 -1.36 6.56
N ASN A 4 -0.46 -2.57 7.08
CA ASN A 4 0.56 -3.60 6.97
C ASN A 4 -0.08 -4.81 6.33
N LEU A 5 0.40 -5.19 5.15
CA LEU A 5 -0.12 -6.29 4.36
C LEU A 5 0.93 -7.39 4.28
N ASN A 6 0.58 -8.60 4.70
CA ASN A 6 1.53 -9.70 4.67
C ASN A 6 1.56 -10.35 3.27
N SER A 7 2.68 -10.22 2.57
CA SER A 7 2.90 -10.81 1.24
C SER A 7 3.58 -12.17 1.32
N TYR A 8 3.38 -13.00 0.29
CA TYR A 8 4.08 -14.27 0.13
C TYR A 8 5.54 -14.11 -0.35
N ASP A 9 5.83 -12.99 -0.99
CA ASP A 9 7.07 -12.77 -1.74
C ASP A 9 8.29 -12.40 -0.87
N GLY A 10 8.11 -12.08 0.41
CA GLY A 10 9.24 -11.71 1.27
C GLY A 10 9.02 -11.90 2.76
N ALA A 11 10.12 -11.76 3.52
CA ALA A 11 10.13 -11.93 4.97
C ALA A 11 9.49 -10.75 5.73
N LEU A 12 9.24 -9.64 5.06
CA LEU A 12 8.69 -8.41 5.63
C LEU A 12 7.32 -8.08 5.03
N PRO A 13 6.38 -7.55 5.83
CA PRO A 13 5.10 -7.10 5.32
C PRO A 13 5.28 -5.85 4.44
N VAL A 14 4.35 -5.66 3.49
CA VAL A 14 4.20 -4.42 2.73
C VAL A 14 3.55 -3.38 3.62
N GLU A 15 4.24 -2.27 3.86
CA GLU A 15 3.77 -1.18 4.71
C GLU A 15 3.27 -0.04 3.80
N VAL A 16 2.08 0.47 4.06
CA VAL A 16 1.52 1.63 3.34
C VAL A 16 1.21 2.72 4.35
N THR A 17 1.94 3.83 4.27
CA THR A 17 1.80 4.99 5.15
C THR A 17 1.16 6.13 4.38
N LEU A 18 0.03 6.62 4.90
CA LEU A 18 -0.63 7.84 4.46
C LEU A 18 -0.68 8.81 5.63
N ASP A 19 0.10 9.86 5.55
CA ASP A 19 0.06 10.94 6.51
C ASP A 19 -0.46 12.19 5.82
N GLU A 20 -1.77 12.42 5.89
CA GLU A 20 -2.43 13.56 5.25
C GLU A 20 -2.03 14.89 5.91
N ASP A 21 -1.71 14.85 7.21
CA ASP A 21 -1.34 16.02 8.02
C ASP A 21 0.03 16.58 7.58
N ASN A 22 0.99 15.70 7.27
CA ASN A 22 2.31 16.07 6.74
C ASN A 22 2.42 15.91 5.22
N GLY A 23 1.36 15.48 4.53
CA GLY A 23 1.36 15.19 3.10
C GLY A 23 2.35 14.09 2.68
N ARG A 24 2.64 13.12 3.55
CA ARG A 24 3.61 12.04 3.28
C ARG A 24 2.88 10.77 2.90
N TYR A 25 3.11 10.31 1.68
CA TYR A 25 2.58 9.05 1.17
C TYR A 25 3.75 8.15 0.81
N MET A 26 3.87 7.01 1.47
CA MET A 26 4.98 6.09 1.29
C MET A 26 4.48 4.66 1.25
N ILE A 27 5.04 3.86 0.37
CA ILE A 27 4.86 2.42 0.33
C ILE A 27 6.22 1.78 0.57
N ARG A 28 6.29 0.81 1.47
CA ARG A 28 7.42 -0.07 1.64
C ARG A 28 7.04 -1.47 1.20
N LYS A 29 7.78 -2.04 0.26
CA LYS A 29 7.60 -3.41 -0.22
C LYS A 29 8.28 -4.41 0.70
N SER A 30 7.87 -5.67 0.56
CA SER A 30 8.49 -6.84 1.19
C SER A 30 9.99 -7.00 0.86
N ASP A 31 10.42 -6.54 -0.32
CA ASP A 31 11.81 -6.58 -0.81
C ASP A 31 12.68 -5.42 -0.29
N THR A 32 12.34 -4.80 0.84
CA THR A 32 13.03 -3.62 1.45
C THR A 32 13.00 -2.33 0.65
N SER A 33 12.64 -2.38 -0.64
CA SER A 33 12.43 -1.23 -1.51
C SER A 33 11.20 -0.41 -1.05
N GLY A 34 11.27 0.92 -1.15
CA GLY A 34 10.14 1.80 -0.86
C GLY A 34 9.97 2.89 -1.92
N GLU A 35 8.73 3.30 -2.13
CA GLU A 35 8.34 4.36 -3.07
C GLU A 35 7.66 5.49 -2.29
N PHE A 36 8.01 6.73 -2.63
CA PHE A 36 7.40 7.93 -2.05
C PHE A 36 6.53 8.62 -3.10
N PHE A 37 5.38 9.11 -2.66
CA PHE A 37 4.41 9.78 -3.50
C PHE A 37 4.09 11.15 -2.92
N ASN A 38 3.91 12.13 -3.80
CA ASN A 38 3.48 13.47 -3.40
C ASN A 38 1.96 13.57 -3.25
N ASN A 39 1.20 12.66 -3.86
CA ASN A 39 -0.25 12.66 -3.87
C ASN A 39 -0.77 11.25 -3.55
N PRO A 40 -1.89 11.13 -2.80
CA PRO A 40 -2.48 9.83 -2.49
C PRO A 40 -2.99 9.14 -3.74
N MET A 41 -3.57 9.89 -4.70
CA MET A 41 -4.08 9.32 -5.96
C MET A 41 -3.00 8.57 -6.76
N GLU A 42 -1.79 9.12 -6.83
CA GLU A 42 -0.65 8.49 -7.51
C GLU A 42 -0.22 7.21 -6.79
N MET A 43 -0.22 7.24 -5.45
CA MET A 43 0.06 6.07 -4.63
C MET A 43 -0.96 4.95 -4.87
N VAL A 44 -2.26 5.27 -4.90
CA VAL A 44 -3.33 4.29 -5.14
C VAL A 44 -3.22 3.66 -6.53
N LYS A 45 -2.97 4.46 -7.57
CA LYS A 45 -2.70 3.96 -8.92
C LYS A 45 -1.50 3.03 -8.96
N TRP A 46 -0.41 3.41 -8.29
CA TRP A 46 0.79 2.59 -8.23
C TRP A 46 0.52 1.26 -7.53
N ILE A 47 -0.19 1.27 -6.39
CA ILE A 47 -0.59 0.05 -5.66
C ILE A 47 -1.37 -0.87 -6.60
N ARG A 48 -2.38 -0.35 -7.30
CA ARG A 48 -3.22 -1.15 -8.18
C ARG A 48 -2.46 -1.73 -9.39
N ASN A 49 -1.41 -1.05 -9.83
CA ASN A 49 -0.60 -1.48 -10.98
C ASN A 49 0.53 -2.46 -10.58
N ASN A 50 1.08 -2.31 -9.37
CA ASN A 50 2.24 -3.09 -8.92
C ASN A 50 1.89 -4.22 -7.95
N LEU A 51 0.81 -4.08 -7.19
CA LEU A 51 0.38 -5.04 -6.17
C LEU A 51 -0.91 -5.71 -6.61
N LYS A 52 -0.96 -7.04 -6.52
CA LYS A 52 -2.18 -7.81 -6.78
C LYS A 52 -2.64 -8.47 -5.49
N PRO A 53 -3.96 -8.63 -5.27
CA PRO A 53 -4.48 -9.33 -4.10
C PRO A 53 -3.94 -10.76 -3.96
N GLU A 54 -3.54 -11.38 -5.07
CA GLU A 54 -2.98 -12.74 -5.13
C GLU A 54 -1.57 -12.83 -4.51
N ASP A 55 -0.82 -11.72 -4.44
CA ASP A 55 0.52 -11.67 -3.84
C ASP A 55 0.48 -11.64 -2.30
N PHE A 56 -0.72 -11.53 -1.71
CA PHE A 56 -0.92 -11.39 -0.27
C PHE A 56 -1.53 -12.64 0.36
N CYS A 57 -1.07 -12.96 1.57
CA CYS A 57 -1.63 -14.03 2.39
C CYS A 57 -3.12 -13.83 2.68
N ILE A 58 -3.55 -12.57 2.80
CA ILE A 58 -4.92 -12.20 3.16
C ILE A 58 -5.45 -11.19 2.14
N PRO A 59 -6.04 -11.63 1.02
CA PRO A 59 -6.56 -10.73 -0.02
C PRO A 59 -7.69 -9.81 0.49
N ALA A 60 -8.37 -10.22 1.57
CA ALA A 60 -9.37 -9.39 2.24
C ALA A 60 -8.76 -8.13 2.87
N GLU A 61 -7.54 -8.20 3.43
CA GLU A 61 -6.86 -7.03 3.98
C GLU A 61 -6.46 -6.05 2.89
N PHE A 62 -5.95 -6.56 1.76
CA PHE A 62 -5.65 -5.73 0.59
C PHE A 62 -6.91 -5.03 0.06
N THR A 63 -8.02 -5.76 -0.04
CA THR A 63 -9.29 -5.20 -0.52
C THR A 63 -9.83 -4.15 0.46
N LYS A 64 -9.73 -4.38 1.77
CA LYS A 64 -10.12 -3.41 2.80
C LYS A 64 -9.27 -2.15 2.72
N MET A 65 -7.95 -2.30 2.55
CA MET A 65 -7.05 -1.16 2.33
C MET A 65 -7.43 -0.39 1.07
N MET A 66 -7.64 -1.07 -0.06
CA MET A 66 -8.07 -0.44 -1.31
C MET A 66 -9.40 0.30 -1.16
N SER A 67 -10.36 -0.27 -0.43
CA SER A 67 -11.64 0.39 -0.14
C SER A 67 -11.45 1.66 0.71
N SER A 68 -10.56 1.63 1.70
CA SER A 68 -10.19 2.84 2.44
C SER A 68 -9.48 3.84 1.55
N LEU A 69 -8.69 3.39 0.59
CA LEU A 69 -7.93 4.25 -0.31
C LEU A 69 -8.78 4.86 -1.43
N SER A 70 -9.90 4.23 -1.81
CA SER A 70 -10.85 4.76 -2.79
C SER A 70 -11.47 6.09 -2.38
N GLN A 71 -11.38 6.51 -1.12
CA GLN A 71 -11.79 7.86 -0.71
C GLN A 71 -10.87 8.96 -1.25
N PHE A 72 -9.67 8.59 -1.74
CA PHE A 72 -8.66 9.50 -2.29
C PHE A 72 -8.52 9.41 -3.82
N GLU A 73 -9.37 8.61 -4.48
CA GLU A 73 -9.51 8.53 -5.95
C GLU A 73 -10.44 9.64 -6.46
#